data_AF-A0A2N4YBC4-F1
#
_entry.id   AF-A0A2N4YBC4-F1
#
_cell.length_a   1.000
_cell.length_b   1.000
_cell.length_c   1.000
_cell.angle_alpha   90.00
_cell.angle_beta   90.00
_cell.angle_gamma   90.00
#
_symmetry.space_group_name_H-M   'P 1'
#
loop_
_entity.id
_entity.type
_entity.pdbx_description
1 polymer ?
#
loop_
_entity_poly.entity_id
_entity_poly.type
_entity_poly.pdbx_seq_one_letter_code
_entity_poly.pdbx_strand_id
1 'polypeptide(L)'
;MPAEVFTKPGCPYCVAAKHLLVKKNIPYTERDITRREHWDEIKSRVPGFRTVPQVFLDGRHIGGFDDLSLHFKQFAMAEMATAPTSGRRGLSHRLGSLLNLGQRDKRR
;
A
#
# COMPACT_ATOMS: atom_id res chain seq x y z
N MET A 1 9.77 -6.84 -4.67
CA MET A 1 8.46 -6.56 -5.26
C MET A 1 8.52 -5.72 -6.53
N PRO A 2 9.20 -6.16 -7.61
CA PRO A 2 8.87 -5.67 -8.94
C PRO A 2 7.55 -6.29 -9.42
N ALA A 3 6.79 -5.51 -10.16
CA ALA A 3 5.58 -5.96 -10.84
C ALA A 3 5.82 -6.15 -12.35
N GLU A 4 5.09 -7.06 -12.96
CA GLU A 4 4.99 -7.17 -14.42
C GLU A 4 3.53 -6.97 -14.82
N VAL A 5 3.29 -6.14 -15.83
CA VAL A 5 1.93 -5.83 -16.30
C VAL A 5 1.86 -6.09 -17.79
N PHE A 6 1.09 -7.10 -18.18
CA PHE A 6 0.78 -7.35 -19.57
C PHE A 6 -0.37 -6.45 -20.02
N THR A 7 -0.12 -5.65 -21.05
CA THR A 7 -1.03 -4.57 -21.49
C THR A 7 -1.29 -4.63 -22.98
N LYS A 8 -2.29 -3.85 -23.42
CA LYS A 8 -2.54 -3.54 -24.83
C LYS A 8 -2.77 -2.02 -24.97
N PRO A 9 -2.31 -1.39 -26.08
CA PRO A 9 -2.61 0.00 -26.37
C PRO A 9 -4.11 0.30 -26.34
N GLY A 10 -4.49 1.45 -25.79
CA GLY A 10 -5.87 1.89 -25.69
C GLY A 10 -6.71 1.21 -24.60
N CYS A 11 -6.11 0.39 -23.72
CA CYS A 11 -6.85 -0.23 -22.62
C CYS A 11 -6.89 0.68 -21.37
N PRO A 12 -8.06 1.19 -20.95
CA PRO A 12 -8.17 2.04 -19.77
C PRO A 12 -7.84 1.30 -18.46
N TYR A 13 -8.18 0.01 -18.37
CA TYR A 13 -7.87 -0.81 -17.19
C TYR A 13 -6.36 -1.05 -17.02
N CYS A 14 -5.60 -1.11 -18.11
CA CYS A 14 -4.13 -1.18 -18.05
C CYS A 14 -3.54 0.10 -17.46
N VAL A 15 -4.06 1.26 -17.86
CA VAL A 15 -3.65 2.56 -17.29
C VAL A 15 -3.97 2.61 -15.79
N ALA A 16 -5.18 2.19 -15.40
CA ALA A 16 -5.60 2.15 -14.01
C ALA A 16 -4.71 1.22 -13.15
N ALA A 17 -4.36 0.04 -13.66
CA ALA A 17 -3.45 -0.88 -12.97
C ALA A 17 -2.06 -0.28 -12.76
N LYS A 18 -1.49 0.35 -13.80
CA LYS A 18 -0.20 1.05 -13.70
C LYS A 18 -0.25 2.19 -12.68
N HIS A 19 -1.30 3.01 -12.70
CA HIS A 19 -1.49 4.08 -11.71
C HIS A 19 -1.61 3.55 -10.27
N LEU A 20 -2.30 2.42 -10.08
CA LEU A 20 -2.41 1.80 -8.75
C LEU A 20 -1.04 1.34 -8.23
N LEU A 21 -0.21 0.73 -9.09
CA LEU A 21 1.16 0.34 -8.74
C LEU A 21 2.04 1.55 -8.40
N VAL A 22 1.96 2.62 -9.20
CA VAL A 22 2.64 3.90 -8.90
C VAL A 22 2.21 4.46 -7.55
N LYS A 23 0.90 4.49 -7.26
CA LYS A 23 0.36 4.97 -5.97
C LYS A 23 0.87 4.14 -4.78
N LYS A 24 1.14 2.85 -4.99
CA LYS A 24 1.72 1.95 -3.99
C LYS A 24 3.25 1.97 -3.97
N ASN A 25 3.88 2.82 -4.78
CA ASN A 25 5.32 2.95 -4.92
C ASN A 25 6.01 1.64 -5.32
N ILE A 26 5.32 0.85 -6.16
CA ILE A 26 5.78 -0.45 -6.66
C ILE A 26 6.34 -0.26 -8.07
N PRO A 27 7.64 -0.54 -8.30
CA PRO A 27 8.21 -0.49 -9.64
C PRO A 27 7.60 -1.59 -10.51
N TYR A 28 7.34 -1.30 -11.78
CA TYR A 28 6.74 -2.26 -12.70
C TYR A 28 7.36 -2.21 -14.09
N THR A 29 7.31 -3.35 -14.78
CA THR A 29 7.66 -3.48 -16.20
C THR A 29 6.39 -3.71 -17.01
N GLU A 30 6.22 -2.93 -18.08
CA GLU A 30 5.11 -3.08 -19.02
C GLU A 30 5.47 -4.04 -20.16
N ARG A 31 4.61 -5.03 -20.39
CA ARG A 31 4.73 -6.07 -21.42
C ARG A 31 3.57 -5.92 -22.40
N ASP A 32 3.78 -5.16 -23.46
CA ASP A 32 2.76 -4.97 -24.50
C ASP A 32 2.57 -6.26 -25.32
N ILE A 33 1.37 -6.85 -25.24
CA ILE A 33 1.00 -8.11 -25.91
C ILE A 33 0.66 -7.96 -27.39
N THR A 34 0.69 -6.74 -27.94
CA THR A 34 0.71 -6.56 -29.41
C THR A 34 1.99 -7.12 -30.03
N ARG A 35 3.05 -7.23 -29.22
CA ARG A 35 4.29 -7.91 -29.57
C ARG A 35 4.14 -9.42 -29.36
N ARG A 36 4.54 -10.20 -30.37
CA ARG A 36 4.39 -11.66 -30.36
C ARG A 36 5.14 -12.29 -29.18
N GLU A 37 6.33 -11.79 -28.84
CA GLU A 37 7.10 -12.35 -27.73
C GLU A 37 6.33 -12.28 -26.39
N HIS A 38 5.64 -11.17 -26.12
CA HIS A 38 4.89 -11.00 -24.88
C HIS A 38 3.56 -11.73 -24.91
N TRP A 39 2.92 -11.82 -26.09
CA TRP A 39 1.73 -12.64 -26.27
C TRP A 39 2.01 -14.12 -25.96
N ASP A 40 3.08 -14.67 -26.52
CA ASP A 40 3.46 -16.06 -26.30
C ASP A 40 3.87 -16.30 -24.84
N GLU A 41 4.58 -15.34 -24.24
CA GLU A 41 4.94 -15.39 -22.81
C GLU A 41 3.68 -15.45 -21.91
N ILE A 42 2.73 -14.52 -22.06
CA ILE A 42 1.53 -14.53 -21.22
C ILE A 42 0.64 -15.73 -21.49
N LYS A 43 0.57 -16.21 -22.73
CA LYS A 43 -0.19 -17.41 -23.08
C LYS A 43 0.40 -18.67 -22.42
N SER A 44 1.73 -18.74 -22.29
CA SER A 44 2.40 -19.82 -21.57
C SER A 44 2.21 -19.72 -20.06
N ARG A 45 2.26 -18.50 -19.49
CA ARG A 45 2.15 -18.27 -18.03
C ARG A 45 0.71 -18.35 -17.51
N VAL A 46 -0.26 -17.91 -18.32
CA VAL A 46 -1.68 -17.83 -17.96
C VAL A 46 -2.51 -18.41 -19.12
N PRO A 47 -2.55 -19.74 -19.26
CA PRO A 47 -3.27 -20.38 -20.37
C PRO A 47 -4.76 -20.01 -20.33
N GLY A 48 -5.27 -19.53 -21.45
CA GLY A 48 -6.69 -19.20 -21.61
C GLY A 48 -7.12 -17.84 -21.04
N PHE A 49 -6.19 -16.96 -20.66
CA PHE A 49 -6.53 -15.58 -20.30
C PHE A 49 -7.37 -14.92 -21.41
N ARG A 50 -8.34 -14.10 -21.01
CA ARG A 50 -9.30 -13.47 -21.94
C ARG A 50 -9.20 -11.95 -21.97
N THR A 51 -8.56 -11.35 -20.97
CA THR A 51 -8.57 -9.92 -20.73
C THR A 51 -7.19 -9.41 -20.35
N VAL A 52 -6.95 -8.14 -20.67
CA VAL A 52 -5.85 -7.36 -20.12
C VAL A 52 -6.43 -6.30 -19.17
N PRO A 53 -5.67 -5.87 -18.14
CA PRO A 53 -4.29 -6.26 -17.82
C PRO A 53 -4.18 -7.68 -17.22
N GLN A 54 -3.01 -8.29 -17.31
CA GLN A 54 -2.61 -9.42 -16.47
C GLN A 54 -1.39 -9.02 -15.65
N VAL A 55 -1.50 -9.11 -14.32
CA VAL A 55 -0.51 -8.55 -13.38
C VAL A 55 0.17 -9.65 -12.60
N PHE A 56 1.49 -9.52 -12.46
CA PHE A 56 2.32 -10.33 -11.58
C PHE A 56 3.01 -9.45 -10.56
N LEU A 57 3.10 -9.91 -9.32
CA LEU A 57 3.88 -9.28 -8.24
C LEU A 57 4.90 -10.30 -7.72
N ASP A 58 6.19 -9.96 -7.74
CA ASP A 58 7.27 -10.90 -7.36
C ASP A 58 7.15 -12.26 -8.08
N GLY A 59 6.77 -12.25 -9.36
CA GLY A 59 6.58 -13.45 -10.17
C GLY A 59 5.27 -14.22 -9.90
N ARG A 60 4.49 -13.87 -8.88
CA ARG A 60 3.18 -14.48 -8.60
C ARG A 60 2.09 -13.82 -9.43
N HIS A 61 1.27 -14.62 -10.11
CA HIS A 61 0.11 -14.14 -10.84
C HIS A 61 -0.96 -13.63 -9.88
N ILE A 62 -1.40 -12.39 -10.09
CA ILE A 62 -2.46 -11.75 -9.31
C ILE A 62 -3.78 -11.78 -10.07
N GLY A 63 -3.75 -11.57 -11.39
CA GLY A 63 -4.94 -11.53 -12.23
C GLY A 63 -5.12 -10.19 -12.93
N GLY A 64 -6.38 -9.77 -13.07
CA GLY A 64 -6.76 -8.52 -13.70
C GLY A 64 -6.59 -7.30 -12.81
N PHE A 65 -7.15 -6.16 -13.26
CA PHE A 65 -7.15 -4.94 -12.46
C PHE A 65 -7.96 -5.09 -11.16
N ASP A 66 -9.12 -5.75 -11.22
CA ASP A 66 -9.98 -5.96 -10.06
C ASP A 66 -9.28 -6.82 -9.00
N ASP A 67 -8.63 -7.91 -9.42
CA ASP A 67 -7.84 -8.77 -8.54
C ASP A 67 -6.70 -7.99 -7.88
N LEU A 68 -5.98 -7.15 -8.66
CA LEU A 68 -4.92 -6.29 -8.13
C LEU A 68 -5.47 -5.28 -7.10
N SER A 69 -6.61 -4.68 -7.38
CA SER A 69 -7.29 -3.74 -6.48
C SER A 69 -7.71 -4.41 -5.18
N LEU A 70 -8.31 -5.60 -5.26
CA LEU A 70 -8.70 -6.41 -4.10
C LEU A 70 -7.49 -6.83 -3.28
N HIS A 71 -6.41 -7.27 -3.94
CA HIS A 71 -5.14 -7.62 -3.29
C HIS A 71 -4.69 -6.47 -2.40
N PHE A 72 -4.50 -5.26 -2.93
CA PHE A 72 -4.03 -4.14 -2.10
C PHE A 72 -5.01 -3.65 -1.02
N LYS A 73 -6.31 -3.90 -1.17
CA LYS A 73 -7.29 -3.64 -0.09
C LYS A 73 -7.10 -4.61 1.06
N GLN A 74 -6.92 -5.90 0.77
CA GLN A 74 -6.71 -6.93 1.78
C GLN A 74 -5.42 -6.70 2.58
N PHE A 75 -4.33 -6.34 1.91
CA PHE A 75 -3.06 -6.02 2.58
C PHE A 75 -3.17 -4.78 3.48
N ALA A 76 -3.93 -3.75 3.07
CA ALA A 76 -4.18 -2.59 3.92
C ALA A 76 -4.96 -2.98 5.20
N MET A 77 -5.93 -3.90 5.09
CA MET A 77 -6.68 -4.36 6.27
C MET A 77 -5.81 -5.19 7.22
N ALA A 78 -4.90 -6.02 6.67
CA ALA A 78 -3.95 -6.79 7.47
C ALA A 78 -2.94 -5.89 8.22
N GLU A 79 -2.47 -4.82 7.58
CA GLU A 79 -1.56 -3.86 8.21
C GLU A 79 -2.26 -3.03 9.30
N MET A 80 -3.51 -2.63 9.07
CA MET A 80 -4.31 -1.93 10.08
C MET A 80 -4.63 -2.79 11.31
N ALA A 81 -4.70 -4.12 11.18
CA ALA A 81 -4.91 -5.04 12.29
C ALA A 81 -3.67 -5.23 13.19
N THR A 82 -2.49 -4.72 12.78
CA THR A 82 -1.21 -4.95 13.47
C THR A 82 -0.50 -3.68 13.96
N ALA A 83 -1.08 -2.49 13.74
CA ALA A 83 -0.50 -1.27 14.27
C ALA A 83 -0.52 -1.28 15.82
N PRO A 84 0.61 -1.08 16.51
CA PRO A 84 0.59 -0.86 17.94
C PRO A 84 -0.09 0.49 18.18
N THR A 85 -1.20 0.47 18.92
CA THR A 85 -1.80 1.67 19.50
C THR A 85 -0.76 2.30 20.42
N SER A 86 0.11 3.16 19.89
CA SER A 86 1.04 3.93 20.71
C SER A 86 0.19 4.85 21.57
N GLY A 87 0.08 4.47 22.84
CA GLY A 87 -0.77 5.09 23.83
C GLY A 87 -0.63 6.61 23.83
N ARG A 88 -1.78 7.27 23.74
CA ARG A 88 -1.96 8.67 24.11
C ARG A 88 -1.71 8.76 25.63
N ARG A 89 -0.44 8.87 26.04
CA ARG A 89 -0.08 9.23 27.42
C ARG A 89 -0.55 10.66 27.67
N GLY A 90 -1.69 10.78 28.32
CA GLY A 90 -2.10 12.02 28.96
C GLY A 90 -1.08 12.40 30.03
N LEU A 91 -0.47 13.57 29.90
CA LEU A 91 -0.01 14.31 31.06
C LEU A 91 -1.08 15.36 31.39
N SER A 92 -2.04 14.92 32.18
CA SER A 92 -2.76 15.81 33.08
C SER A 92 -1.91 15.92 34.34
N HIS A 93 -1.09 16.96 34.45
CA HIS A 93 -0.65 17.44 35.75
C HIS A 93 -1.18 18.86 35.94
N ARG A 94 -2.19 18.86 36.80
CA ARG A 94 -2.98 19.97 37.31
C ARG A 94 -2.10 21.12 37.83
N LEU A 95 -2.61 22.33 37.60
CA LEU A 95 -2.42 23.56 38.38
C LEU A 95 -2.17 23.30 39.88
N GLY A 96 -1.16 23.96 40.42
CA GLY A 96 -0.99 24.26 41.85
C GLY A 96 -0.36 25.65 42.01
N SER A 97 -1.20 26.68 42.03
CA SER A 97 -1.43 27.60 43.16
C SER A 97 -0.34 28.66 43.43
N LEU A 98 -0.75 29.90 43.14
CA LEU A 98 -0.24 31.15 43.70
C LEU A 98 -0.40 31.21 45.25
N LEU A 99 0.34 32.17 45.84
CA LEU A 99 0.22 32.79 47.18
C LEU A 99 0.84 31.99 48.37
N ASN A 100 1.97 32.43 48.92
CA ASN A 100 2.18 33.50 49.93
C ASN A 100 1.96 33.01 51.38
N LEU A 101 3.01 32.95 52.20
CA LEU A 101 3.11 33.56 53.55
C LEU A 101 4.35 33.06 54.33
N GLY A 102 5.16 34.03 54.75
CA GLY A 102 5.91 34.11 56.01
C GLY A 102 6.43 32.85 56.72
N GLN A 103 7.75 32.71 56.72
CA GLN A 103 8.45 32.05 57.83
C GLN A 103 9.24 33.09 58.64
N ARG A 104 8.65 33.47 59.79
CA ARG A 104 9.38 33.91 60.98
C ARG A 104 9.68 32.66 61.81
N ASP A 105 10.94 32.38 62.11
CA ASP A 105 11.38 31.65 63.32
C ASP A 105 12.90 31.91 63.48
N LYS A 106 13.37 32.83 64.34
CA LYS A 106 13.64 32.72 65.79
C LYS A 106 14.58 31.55 66.19
N ARG A 107 15.60 31.93 66.98
CA ARG A 107 16.54 31.12 67.79
C ARG A 107 17.71 30.43 67.06
N ARG A 108 18.89 31.06 67.06
CA ARG A 108 19.95 30.88 68.07
C ARG A 108 21.07 31.88 67.83
#